data_AF-A0A1I7UV71-F1
#
_entry.id   AF-A0A1I7UV71-F1
#
_cell.length_a   1.000
_cell.length_b   1.000
_cell.length_c   1.000
_cell.angle_alpha   90.00
_cell.angle_beta   90.00
_cell.angle_gamma   90.00
#
_symmetry.space_group_name_H-M   'P 1'
#
loop_
_entity.id
_entity.type
_entity.pdbx_description
1 polymer ?
#
loop_
_entity_poly.entity_id
_entity_poly.type
_entity_poly.pdbx_seq_one_letter_code
_entity_poly.pdbx_strand_id
1 'polypeptide(L)'
;MNQVDGVMLNMSLAVDLFLNPYEKTKKNILARLVVDTSSDVEPYLNGTRIHGHLRNSTITARVDFSNIGDVPKSFLNAFSTILSMTARQTIRSVLGVGIPIPSYDNVTVADDLEKVS
;
A
#
# COMPACT_ATOMS: atom_id res chain seq x y z
N MET A 1 -25.66 14.30 2.81
CA MET A 1 -24.76 13.23 2.32
C MET A 1 -23.52 13.31 3.18
N ASN A 2 -23.35 12.40 4.14
CA ASN A 2 -22.23 12.44 5.07
C ASN A 2 -20.96 12.03 4.33
N GLN A 3 -20.06 13.00 4.15
CA GLN A 3 -18.67 12.73 3.80
C GLN A 3 -18.08 11.92 4.96
N VAL A 4 -17.72 10.66 4.71
CA VAL A 4 -16.98 9.88 5.70
C VAL A 4 -15.58 10.47 5.68
N ASP A 5 -15.19 11.12 6.78
CA ASP A 5 -13.86 11.71 6.93
C ASP A 5 -12.81 10.59 6.86
N GLY A 6 -12.14 10.49 5.72
CA GLY A 6 -11.13 9.48 5.43
C GLY A 6 -10.06 10.04 4.50
N VAL A 7 -8.90 9.39 4.49
CA VAL A 7 -7.77 9.74 3.63
C VAL A 7 -7.61 8.65 2.56
N MET A 8 -7.45 9.09 1.31
CA MET A 8 -7.14 8.18 0.22
C MET A 8 -5.64 7.89 0.19
N LEU A 9 -5.25 6.64 0.44
CA LEU A 9 -3.89 6.15 0.32
C LEU A 9 -3.71 5.43 -1.02
N ASN A 10 -2.91 6.02 -1.91
CA ASN A 10 -2.51 5.39 -3.16
C ASN A 10 -1.09 4.85 -3.04
N MET A 11 -0.89 3.57 -3.34
CA MET A 11 0.42 2.93 -3.35
C MET A 11 0.58 2.04 -4.57
N SER A 12 1.83 1.87 -4.99
CA SER A 12 2.19 1.02 -6.13
C SER A 12 3.28 0.06 -5.71
N LEU A 13 3.08 -1.22 -5.98
CA LEU A 13 4.08 -2.27 -5.80
C LEU A 13 4.57 -2.70 -7.18
N ALA A 14 5.85 -2.47 -7.47
CA ALA A 14 6.51 -2.96 -8.67
C ALA A 14 7.11 -4.36 -8.43
N VAL A 15 6.86 -5.26 -9.37
CA VAL A 15 7.37 -6.64 -9.38
C VAL A 15 8.14 -6.87 -10.67
N ASP A 16 9.44 -7.11 -10.54
CA ASP A 16 10.35 -7.38 -11.65
C ASP A 16 10.44 -8.88 -11.93
N LEU A 17 10.19 -9.27 -13.18
CA LEU A 17 10.31 -10.64 -13.65
C LEU A 17 11.67 -10.87 -14.31
N PHE A 18 12.38 -11.91 -13.89
CA PHE A 18 13.68 -12.34 -14.43
C PHE A 18 13.78 -13.87 -14.44
N LEU A 19 14.72 -14.43 -15.23
CA LEU A 19 14.91 -15.88 -15.32
C LEU A 19 15.88 -16.40 -14.26
N ASN A 20 15.38 -17.19 -13.32
CA ASN A 20 16.18 -17.97 -12.37
C ASN A 20 16.71 -19.26 -13.05
N PRO A 21 17.97 -19.72 -12.86
CA PRO A 21 18.99 -19.28 -11.89
C PRO A 21 20.02 -18.28 -12.42
N TYR A 22 19.81 -17.69 -13.59
CA TYR A 22 20.84 -16.87 -14.23
C TYR A 22 20.96 -15.50 -13.55
N GLU A 23 21.86 -15.35 -12.57
CA GLU A 23 22.19 -14.09 -11.89
C GLU A 23 22.35 -12.89 -12.86
N LYS A 24 22.92 -13.12 -14.05
CA LYS A 24 23.09 -12.11 -15.09
C LYS A 24 21.75 -11.53 -15.60
N THR A 25 20.64 -12.26 -15.51
CA THR A 25 19.31 -11.79 -15.94
C THR A 25 18.64 -10.89 -14.92
N LYS A 26 19.13 -10.80 -13.68
CA LYS A 26 18.70 -9.74 -12.74
C LYS A 26 19.02 -8.33 -13.27
N LYS A 27 20.04 -8.20 -14.13
CA LYS A 27 20.33 -6.95 -14.86
C LYS A 27 19.45 -6.75 -16.09
N ASN A 28 18.75 -7.77 -16.54
CA ASN A 28 17.96 -7.77 -17.77
C ASN A 28 16.51 -8.17 -17.44
N ILE A 29 15.80 -7.24 -16.81
CA ILE A 29 14.40 -7.42 -16.41
C ILE A 29 13.57 -7.73 -17.66
N LEU A 30 12.86 -8.85 -17.63
CA LEU A 30 12.02 -9.30 -18.74
C LEU A 30 10.74 -8.49 -18.83
N ALA A 31 10.11 -8.23 -17.70
CA ALA A 31 8.92 -7.42 -17.59
C ALA A 31 8.79 -6.88 -16.17
N ARG A 32 8.19 -5.71 -16.03
CA ARG A 32 7.76 -5.15 -14.75
C ARG A 32 6.25 -5.08 -14.72
N LEU A 33 5.69 -5.70 -13.70
CA LEU A 33 4.27 -5.64 -13.40
C LEU A 33 4.09 -4.73 -12.19
N VAL A 34 3.10 -3.86 -12.23
CA VAL A 34 2.78 -2.97 -11.13
C VAL A 34 1.40 -3.31 -10.60
N VAL A 35 1.31 -3.46 -9.29
CA VAL A 35 0.04 -3.55 -8.56
C VAL A 35 -0.22 -2.20 -7.93
N ASP A 36 -1.20 -1.49 -8.45
CA ASP A 36 -1.67 -0.24 -7.89
C ASP A 36 -2.79 -0.53 -6.88
N THR A 37 -2.73 0.14 -5.74
CA THR A 37 -3.73 0.07 -4.69
C THR A 37 -4.25 1.45 -4.38
N SER A 38 -5.57 1.59 -4.34
CA SER A 38 -6.26 2.78 -3.89
C SER A 38 -7.11 2.42 -2.68
N SER A 39 -6.74 2.95 -1.52
CA SER A 39 -7.19 2.47 -0.21
C SER A 39 -7.81 3.59 0.58
N ASP A 40 -9.01 3.33 1.10
CA ASP A 40 -9.69 4.22 2.04
C ASP A 40 -9.18 3.94 3.45
N VAL A 41 -8.62 4.96 4.08
CA VAL A 41 -7.95 4.88 5.37
C VAL A 41 -8.57 5.91 6.32
N GLU A 42 -9.02 5.43 7.46
CA GLU A 42 -9.45 6.29 8.57
C GLU A 42 -8.25 6.54 9.49
N PRO A 43 -7.71 7.76 9.54
CA PRO A 43 -6.57 8.07 10.37
C PRO A 43 -6.97 8.12 11.84
N TYR A 44 -6.05 7.73 12.73
CA TYR A 44 -6.22 7.91 14.17
C TYR A 44 -4.88 8.18 14.84
N LEU A 45 -4.92 8.86 15.97
CA LEU A 45 -3.74 9.22 16.75
C LEU A 45 -3.50 8.17 17.83
N ASN A 46 -2.26 7.72 17.98
CA ASN A 46 -1.86 6.86 19.09
C ASN A 46 -0.47 7.28 19.57
N GLY A 47 -0.43 7.94 20.74
CA GLY A 47 0.79 8.56 21.26
C GLY A 47 1.30 9.68 20.35
N THR A 48 2.54 9.57 19.86
CA THR A 48 3.18 10.56 18.98
C THR A 48 3.13 10.17 17.50
N ARG A 49 2.27 9.21 17.13
CA ARG A 49 2.19 8.66 15.76
C ARG A 49 0.77 8.71 15.23
N ILE A 50 0.66 8.97 13.93
CA ILE A 50 -0.57 8.84 13.17
C ILE A 50 -0.60 7.45 12.56
N HIS A 51 -1.64 6.70 12.89
CA HIS A 51 -1.93 5.39 12.34
C HIS A 51 -3.14 5.46 11.40
N GLY A 52 -3.49 4.34 10.78
CA GLY A 52 -4.68 4.27 9.93
C GLY A 52 -5.39 2.93 10.00
N HIS A 53 -6.71 2.96 10.05
CA HIS A 53 -7.55 1.79 9.86
C HIS A 53 -7.91 1.64 8.39
N LEU A 54 -7.47 0.53 7.80
CA LEU A 54 -7.81 0.22 6.41
C LEU A 54 -9.27 -0.22 6.32
N ARG A 55 -10.10 0.55 5.61
CA ARG A 55 -11.52 0.24 5.38
C ARG A 55 -11.70 -0.56 4.11
N ASN A 56 -11.43 0.07 2.97
CA ASN A 56 -11.59 -0.51 1.64
C ASN A 56 -10.31 -0.41 0.84
N SER A 57 -10.15 -1.28 -0.16
CA SER A 57 -9.02 -1.19 -1.09
C SER A 57 -9.39 -1.75 -2.45
N THR A 58 -9.23 -0.90 -3.46
CA THR A 58 -9.25 -1.29 -4.86
C THR A 58 -7.83 -1.63 -5.27
N ILE A 59 -7.67 -2.77 -5.96
CA ILE A 59 -6.36 -3.30 -6.35
C ILE A 59 -6.42 -3.65 -7.82
N THR A 60 -5.51 -3.09 -8.59
CA THR A 60 -5.41 -3.30 -10.04
C THR A 60 -3.99 -3.67 -10.40
N ALA A 61 -3.81 -4.54 -11.39
CA ALA A 61 -2.50 -4.82 -11.96
C ALA A 61 -2.40 -4.23 -13.36
N ARG A 62 -1.22 -3.72 -13.69
CA ARG A 62 -0.86 -3.24 -15.02
C ARG A 62 0.56 -3.66 -15.37
N VAL A 63 0.85 -3.68 -16.66
CA VAL A 63 2.21 -3.78 -17.17
C VAL A 63 2.83 -2.39 -17.14
N ASP A 64 4.02 -2.27 -16.56
CA ASP A 64 4.82 -1.06 -16.66
C ASP A 64 5.67 -1.12 -17.93
N PHE A 65 6.39 -2.24 -18.13
CA PHE A 65 7.04 -2.58 -19.39
C PHE A 65 7.17 -4.10 -19.56
N SER A 66 7.36 -4.56 -20.79
CA SER A 66 7.66 -5.95 -21.13
C SER A 66 8.56 -6.03 -22.36
N ASN A 67 9.71 -6.67 -22.19
CA ASN A 67 10.70 -6.97 -23.25
C ASN A 67 10.45 -8.34 -23.91
N ILE A 68 9.45 -9.09 -23.42
CA ILE A 68 9.12 -10.45 -23.87
C ILE A 68 7.78 -10.52 -24.62
N GLY A 69 7.24 -9.36 -25.02
CA GLY A 69 5.96 -9.23 -25.70
C GLY A 69 4.79 -8.89 -24.78
N ASP A 70 3.58 -8.93 -25.34
CA ASP A 70 2.38 -8.49 -24.65
C ASP A 70 1.98 -9.45 -23.52
N VAL A 71 1.65 -8.89 -22.35
CA VAL A 71 1.13 -9.66 -21.23
C VAL A 71 -0.39 -9.71 -21.32
N PRO A 72 -1.01 -10.90 -21.37
CA PRO A 72 -2.44 -11.00 -21.54
C PRO A 72 -3.21 -10.51 -20.31
N LYS A 73 -4.37 -9.90 -20.54
CA LYS A 73 -5.22 -9.36 -19.46
C LYS A 73 -5.67 -10.43 -18.46
N SER A 74 -5.90 -11.66 -18.92
CA SER A 74 -6.24 -12.80 -18.05
C SER A 74 -5.12 -13.10 -17.04
N PHE A 75 -3.86 -13.01 -17.47
CA PHE A 75 -2.70 -13.16 -16.59
C PHE A 75 -2.64 -12.01 -15.58
N LEU A 76 -2.83 -10.77 -16.01
CA LEU A 76 -2.83 -9.62 -15.09
C LEU A 76 -3.94 -9.73 -14.03
N ASN A 77 -5.13 -10.21 -14.39
CA ASN A 77 -6.22 -10.42 -13.45
C ASN A 77 -5.90 -11.53 -12.43
N ALA A 78 -5.28 -12.63 -12.88
CA ALA A 78 -4.84 -13.69 -11.97
C ALA A 78 -3.72 -13.18 -11.04
N PHE A 79 -2.77 -12.43 -11.60
CA PHE A 79 -1.67 -11.82 -10.87
C PHE A 79 -2.15 -10.82 -9.80
N SER A 80 -3.09 -9.93 -10.14
CA SER A 80 -3.69 -9.00 -9.17
C SER A 80 -4.44 -9.73 -8.08
N THR A 81 -5.12 -10.83 -8.41
CA THR A 81 -5.85 -11.65 -7.43
C THR A 81 -4.90 -12.26 -6.42
N ILE A 82 -3.80 -12.88 -6.88
CA ILE A 82 -2.79 -13.49 -6.02
C ILE A 82 -2.13 -12.44 -5.12
N LEU A 83 -1.72 -11.30 -5.70
CA LEU A 83 -1.02 -10.26 -4.95
C LEU A 83 -1.94 -9.38 -4.11
N SER A 84 -3.26 -9.45 -4.28
CA SER A 84 -4.20 -8.62 -3.53
C SER A 84 -4.06 -8.79 -2.01
N MET A 85 -3.86 -10.02 -1.54
CA MET A 85 -3.67 -10.32 -0.12
C MET A 85 -2.35 -9.75 0.40
N THR A 86 -1.27 -9.98 -0.35
CA THR A 86 0.06 -9.46 0.00
C THR A 86 0.04 -7.93 0.05
N ALA A 87 -0.51 -7.29 -0.98
CA ALA A 87 -0.64 -5.84 -1.06
C ALA A 87 -1.40 -5.31 0.16
N ARG A 88 -2.59 -5.83 0.46
CA ARG A 88 -3.40 -5.44 1.65
C ARG A 88 -2.62 -5.59 2.95
N GLN A 89 -1.86 -6.67 3.11
CA GLN A 89 -1.09 -6.89 4.31
C GLN A 89 0.08 -5.91 4.43
N THR A 90 0.75 -5.59 3.32
CA THR A 90 1.74 -4.52 3.27
C THR A 90 1.14 -3.18 3.69
N ILE A 91 -0.04 -2.82 3.19
CA ILE A 91 -0.74 -1.58 3.58
C ILE A 91 -0.99 -1.56 5.09
N ARG A 92 -1.59 -2.62 5.63
CA ARG A 92 -1.88 -2.74 7.06
C ARG A 92 -0.61 -2.64 7.90
N SER A 93 0.49 -3.23 7.44
CA SER A 93 1.77 -3.14 8.14
C SER A 93 2.30 -1.71 8.17
N VAL A 94 2.26 -0.99 7.04
CA VAL A 94 2.70 0.41 6.96
C VAL A 94 1.84 1.30 7.87
N LEU A 95 0.52 1.16 7.81
CA LEU A 95 -0.41 1.90 8.67
C LEU A 95 -0.26 1.53 10.15
N GLY A 96 0.06 0.28 10.44
CA GLY A 96 0.31 -0.22 11.80
C GLY A 96 1.57 0.34 12.42
N VAL A 97 2.65 0.50 11.64
CA VAL A 97 3.88 1.19 12.09
C VAL A 97 3.58 2.65 12.40
N GLY A 98 2.69 3.28 11.64
CA GLY A 98 2.30 4.68 11.81
C GLY A 98 3.39 5.66 11.40
N ILE A 99 3.01 6.91 11.19
CA ILE A 99 3.90 8.00 10.79
C ILE A 99 4.14 8.88 12.04
N PRO A 100 5.40 9.14 12.42
CA PRO A 100 5.68 9.99 13.58
C PRO A 100 5.25 11.43 13.29
N ILE A 101 4.59 12.06 14.27
CA ILE A 101 4.28 13.48 14.24
C ILE A 101 5.56 14.23 14.64
N PRO A 102 6.06 15.18 13.81
CA PRO A 102 7.15 16.04 14.22
C PRO A 102 6.68 16.86 15.43
N SER A 103 7.20 16.50 16.59
CA SER A 103 6.94 17.15 17.87
C SER A 103 8.27 17.54 18.51
N TYR A 104 8.26 18.64 19.24
CA TYR A 104 9.36 18.99 20.14
C TYR A 104 9.36 18.01 21.32
N ASP A 105 10.54 17.70 21.86
CA ASP A 105 10.68 16.84 23.04
C ASP A 105 9.70 17.28 24.15
N ASN A 106 8.99 16.33 24.75
CA ASN A 106 7.99 16.48 25.81
C ASN A 106 6.61 17.04 25.43
N VAL A 107 6.19 17.04 24.16
CA VAL A 107 4.79 17.31 23.80
C VAL A 107 4.04 16.01 23.55
N THR A 108 3.10 15.69 24.44
CA THR A 108 2.12 14.61 24.22
C THR A 108 0.89 15.24 23.55
N VAL A 109 0.48 14.72 22.38
CA VAL A 109 -0.80 15.10 21.78
C VAL A 109 -1.88 14.33 22.52
N ALA A 110 -2.48 14.97 23.53
CA ALA A 110 -3.60 14.40 24.26
C ALA A 110 -4.87 14.54 23.42
N ASP A 111 -5.50 13.41 23.11
CA ASP A 111 -6.91 13.35 22.74
C ASP A 111 -7.66 12.63 23.87
N ASP A 112 -7.53 13.17 25.08
CA ASP A 112 -8.49 12.87 26.15
C ASP A 112 -9.65 13.83 25.92
N LEU A 113 -10.65 13.37 25.16
CA LEU A 113 -12.01 13.84 25.37
C LEU A 113 -12.38 13.42 26.79
N GLU A 114 -12.08 14.32 27.71
CA GLU A 114 -12.61 14.40 29.05
C GLU A 114 -14.14 14.33 28.93
N LYS A 115 -14.70 13.12 29.00
CA LYS A 115 -16.08 12.95 29.43
C LYS A 115 -16.10 13.27 30.92
N VAL A 116 -16.08 14.56 31.21
CA VAL A 116 -16.46 15.07 32.53
C VAL A 116 -17.96 14.87 32.67
N SER A 117 -18.32 14.11 33.71
CA SER A 117 -19.62 13.96 34.37
C SER A 117 -20.76 13.27 33.63
#